data_AF-A0A2S1JM57-F1
#
_entry.id   AF-A0A2S1JM57-F1
#
_cell.length_a   1.000
_cell.length_b   1.000
_cell.length_c   1.000
_cell.angle_alpha   90.00
_cell.angle_beta   90.00
_cell.angle_gamma   90.00
#
_symmetry.space_group_name_H-M   'P 1'
#
loop_
_entity.id
_entity.type
_entity.pdbx_description
1 polymer ?
#
loop_
_entity_poly.entity_id
_entity_poly.type
_entity_poly.pdbx_seq_one_letter_code
_entity_poly.pdbx_strand_id
1 'polypeptide(L)'
;MSYLVDSDFEKYYSLALDVSDLAKKMPSYSQRFRAKPRLDKWVAPKAHFYASDNYTGKEESIPDITIWALGNIVLSPRAFSALKDILNSSGEFLQHRTIQAAFKLLIFASK
;
A
#
# COMPACT_ATOMS: atom_id res chain seq x y z
N MET A 1 19.69 11.12 -8.71
CA MET A 1 18.79 12.06 -8.02
C MET A 1 17.87 11.22 -7.14
N SER A 2 17.85 11.44 -5.83
CA SER A 2 17.01 10.69 -4.90
C SER A 2 15.96 11.64 -4.33
N TYR A 3 14.68 11.28 -4.41
CA TYR A 3 13.58 12.08 -3.88
C TYR A 3 13.13 11.47 -2.55
N LEU A 4 13.00 12.30 -1.51
CA LEU A 4 12.48 11.90 -0.22
C LEU A 4 11.00 12.27 -0.16
N VAL A 5 10.16 11.31 0.20
CA VAL A 5 8.73 11.56 0.40
C VAL A 5 8.52 11.75 1.89
N ASP A 6 8.19 12.97 2.30
CA ASP A 6 7.83 13.26 3.68
C ASP A 6 6.43 12.73 3.97
N SER A 7 6.27 12.12 5.14
CA SER A 7 4.99 11.60 5.59
C SER A 7 4.14 12.73 6.17
N ASP A 8 2.96 12.97 5.58
CA ASP A 8 1.98 13.96 6.06
C ASP A 8 0.79 13.25 6.75
N PHE A 9 1.02 12.77 7.98
CA PHE A 9 -0.01 12.09 8.79
C PHE A 9 -1.07 13.05 9.35
N GLU A 10 -0.80 14.36 9.33
CA GLU A 10 -1.69 15.39 9.90
C GLU A 10 -2.81 15.75 8.93
N LYS A 11 -2.55 15.71 7.62
CA LYS A 11 -3.52 16.11 6.59
C LYS A 11 -4.16 14.95 5.82
N TYR A 12 -3.67 13.72 6.00
CA TYR A 12 -4.17 12.55 5.29
C TYR A 12 -4.45 11.37 6.21
N TYR A 13 -5.39 10.53 5.78
CA TYR A 13 -5.70 9.28 6.47
C TYR A 13 -4.60 8.25 6.25
N SER A 14 -4.35 7.47 7.29
CA SER A 14 -3.43 6.33 7.28
C SER A 14 -4.15 5.06 6.82
N LEU A 15 -3.40 4.15 6.18
CA LEU A 15 -3.92 2.88 5.71
C LEU A 15 -3.59 1.76 6.72
N ALA A 16 -4.61 1.04 7.17
CA ALA A 16 -4.44 -0.21 7.90
C ALA A 16 -5.02 -1.38 7.09
N LEU A 17 -4.19 -2.39 6.82
CA LEU A 17 -4.69 -3.68 6.33
C LEU A 17 -4.91 -4.63 7.50
N ASP A 18 -5.99 -5.40 7.41
CA ASP A 18 -6.36 -6.41 8.39
C ASP A 18 -5.41 -7.60 8.28
N VAL A 19 -4.43 -7.61 9.19
CA VAL A 19 -3.42 -8.67 9.28
C VAL A 19 -4.04 -10.01 9.67
N SER A 20 -5.16 -10.01 10.41
CA SER A 20 -5.86 -11.23 10.79
C SER A 20 -6.59 -11.85 9.60
N ASP A 21 -7.25 -11.03 8.77
CA ASP A 21 -7.84 -11.47 7.51
C ASP A 21 -6.76 -11.99 6.55
N LEU A 22 -5.61 -11.31 6.49
CA LEU A 22 -4.48 -11.75 5.69
C LEU A 22 -3.91 -13.10 6.18
N ALA A 23 -3.72 -13.27 7.48
CA ALA A 23 -3.20 -14.52 8.05
C ALA A 23 -4.16 -15.69 7.81
N LYS A 24 -5.48 -15.45 7.82
CA LYS A 24 -6.48 -16.47 7.49
C LYS A 24 -6.44 -16.89 6.02
N LYS A 25 -6.37 -15.90 5.11
CA LYS A 25 -6.35 -16.15 3.65
C LYS A 25 -5.01 -16.67 3.16
N MET A 26 -3.92 -16.25 3.80
CA MET A 26 -2.56 -16.58 3.45
C MET A 26 -1.75 -16.96 4.71
N PRO A 27 -1.90 -18.18 5.25
CA PRO A 27 -1.24 -18.59 6.50
C PRO A 27 0.29 -18.59 6.45
N SER A 28 0.87 -18.73 5.25
CA SER A 28 2.31 -18.65 5.01
C SER A 28 2.81 -17.22 4.77
N TYR A 29 1.92 -16.22 4.81
CA TYR A 29 2.27 -14.84 4.55
C TYR A 29 3.16 -14.28 5.66
N SER A 30 4.23 -13.61 5.24
CA SER A 30 5.13 -12.88 6.12
C SER A 30 5.19 -11.42 5.66
N GLN A 31 4.90 -10.50 6.59
CA GLN A 31 5.07 -9.05 6.39
C GLN A 31 6.54 -8.64 6.24
N ARG A 32 7.48 -9.53 6.57
CA ARG A 32 8.90 -9.25 6.38
C ARG A 32 9.20 -9.00 4.90
N PHE A 33 10.03 -8.01 4.65
CA PHE A 33 10.60 -7.78 3.34
C PHE A 33 11.45 -9.01 2.96
N ARG A 34 11.06 -9.71 1.88
CA ARG A 34 11.74 -10.95 1.43
C ARG A 34 12.22 -10.88 -0.01
N ALA A 35 12.09 -9.73 -0.68
CA ALA A 35 12.48 -9.52 -2.08
C ALA A 35 12.05 -10.64 -3.06
N LYS A 36 10.92 -11.31 -2.81
CA LYS A 36 10.39 -12.41 -3.63
C LYS A 36 9.06 -12.01 -4.30
N PRO A 37 8.84 -12.40 -5.57
CA PRO A 37 7.55 -12.34 -6.25
C PRO A 37 6.42 -12.93 -5.41
N ARG A 38 5.23 -12.32 -5.46
CA ARG A 38 4.06 -12.77 -4.67
C ARG A 38 2.76 -12.91 -5.46
N LEU A 39 2.78 -12.63 -6.77
CA LEU A 39 1.60 -12.59 -7.66
C LEU A 39 0.74 -13.86 -7.61
N ASP A 40 1.35 -15.04 -7.65
CA ASP A 40 0.61 -16.31 -7.86
C ASP A 40 -0.29 -16.72 -6.68
N LYS A 41 -0.09 -16.13 -5.49
CA LYS A 41 -0.81 -16.52 -4.26
C LYS A 41 -1.42 -15.33 -3.53
N TRP A 42 -1.31 -14.12 -4.07
CA TRP A 42 -1.79 -12.93 -3.38
C TRP A 42 -3.31 -12.93 -3.29
N VAL A 43 -3.81 -12.87 -2.06
CA VAL A 43 -5.22 -12.60 -1.77
C VAL A 43 -5.28 -11.29 -1.01
N ALA A 44 -5.91 -10.29 -1.62
CA ALA A 44 -6.08 -8.98 -0.98
C ALA A 44 -6.82 -9.13 0.35
N PRO A 45 -6.21 -8.70 1.48
CA PRO A 45 -6.92 -8.67 2.75
C PRO A 45 -7.87 -7.47 2.79
N LYS A 46 -8.71 -7.38 3.82
CA LYS A 46 -9.48 -6.16 4.06
C LYS A 46 -8.54 -5.01 4.43
N ALA A 47 -8.94 -3.79 4.09
CA ALA A 47 -8.20 -2.59 4.42
C ALA A 47 -9.13 -1.40 4.61
N HIS A 48 -8.73 -0.49 5.47
CA HIS A 48 -9.47 0.71 5.83
C HIS A 48 -8.53 1.89 5.99
N PHE A 49 -9.01 3.06 5.59
CA PHE A 49 -8.37 4.32 5.92
C PHE A 49 -8.91 4.82 7.26
N TYR A 50 -8.02 5.39 8.07
CA TYR A 50 -8.36 5.95 9.37
C TYR A 50 -7.63 7.27 9.61
N ALA A 51 -8.25 8.16 10.36
CA ALA A 51 -7.60 9.37 10.83
C ALA A 51 -6.59 8.99 11.93
N SER A 52 -5.34 9.40 11.74
CA SER A 52 -4.27 9.23 12.74
C SER A 52 -4.56 10.05 14.00
N ASP A 53 -3.92 9.75 15.12
CA ASP A 53 -4.11 10.49 16.39
C ASP A 53 -3.78 11.99 16.29
N ASN A 54 -2.89 12.36 15.36
CA ASN A 54 -2.49 13.74 15.06
C ASN A 54 -3.20 14.33 13.83
N TYR A 55 -4.28 13.72 13.35
CA TYR A 55 -5.02 14.23 12.21
C TYR A 55 -5.69 15.57 12.53
N THR A 56 -5.39 16.60 11.74
CA THR A 56 -5.94 17.96 11.89
C THR A 56 -6.84 18.37 10.72
N GLY A 57 -7.00 17.51 9.72
CA GLY A 57 -7.89 17.75 8.60
C GLY A 57 -9.37 17.80 9.02
N LYS A 58 -10.17 18.55 8.26
CA LYS A 58 -11.59 18.76 8.58
C LYS A 58 -12.53 17.73 7.95
N GLU A 59 -12.06 17.04 6.91
CA GLU A 59 -12.84 16.09 6.10
C GLU A 59 -12.04 14.81 5.85
N GLU A 60 -12.66 13.76 5.32
CA GLU A 60 -11.93 12.55 4.93
C GLU A 60 -11.01 12.82 3.73
N SER A 61 -9.71 12.61 3.90
CA SER A 61 -8.68 12.91 2.90
C SER A 61 -7.77 11.70 2.70
N ILE A 62 -7.91 11.04 1.55
CA ILE A 62 -7.16 9.83 1.21
C ILE A 62 -5.95 10.21 0.34
N PRO A 63 -4.73 9.77 0.68
CA PRO A 63 -3.54 10.12 -0.08
C PRO A 63 -3.44 9.31 -1.39
N ASP A 64 -2.79 9.89 -2.39
CA ASP A 64 -2.49 9.23 -3.66
C ASP A 64 -1.43 8.11 -3.51
N ILE A 65 -0.55 8.24 -2.51
CA ILE A 65 0.52 7.30 -2.17
C ILE A 65 0.52 7.10 -0.66
N THR A 66 0.49 5.86 -0.20
CA THR A 66 0.62 5.52 1.22
C THR A 66 1.48 4.28 1.43
N ILE A 67 1.96 4.08 2.66
CA ILE A 67 2.76 2.93 3.05
C ILE A 67 1.92 1.98 3.89
N TRP A 68 2.11 0.68 3.71
CA TRP A 68 1.46 -0.33 4.57
C TRP A 68 2.43 -0.98 5.55
N ALA A 69 3.53 -1.50 5.05
CA ALA A 69 4.56 -2.18 5.83
C ALA A 69 5.92 -1.86 5.21
N LEU A 70 7.02 -2.10 5.95
CA LEU A 70 8.38 -1.80 5.49
C LEU A 70 8.62 -2.29 4.05
N GLY A 71 8.72 -1.34 3.12
CA GLY A 71 8.97 -1.60 1.70
C GLY A 71 7.73 -1.90 0.84
N ASN A 72 6.52 -1.64 1.31
CA ASN A 72 5.30 -1.79 0.52
C ASN A 72 4.60 -0.45 0.32
N ILE A 73 4.42 -0.06 -0.95
CA ILE A 73 3.76 1.20 -1.33
C ILE A 73 2.38 0.87 -1.89
N VAL A 74 1.38 1.64 -1.49
CA VAL A 74 0.00 1.54 -1.97
C VAL A 74 -0.30 2.80 -2.79
N LEU A 75 -0.70 2.61 -4.05
CA LEU A 75 -0.91 3.66 -5.03
C LEU A 75 -2.39 3.77 -5.40
N SER A 76 -2.93 4.99 -5.40
CA SER A 76 -4.24 5.28 -5.97
C SER A 76 -4.26 4.96 -7.47
N PRO A 77 -5.43 4.89 -8.13
CA PRO A 77 -5.49 4.65 -9.57
C PRO A 77 -4.74 5.73 -10.37
N ARG A 78 -4.81 6.99 -9.91
CA ARG A 78 -4.12 8.13 -10.51
C ARG A 78 -2.61 8.02 -10.34
N ALA A 79 -2.14 7.78 -9.11
CA ALA A 79 -0.72 7.60 -8.82
C ALA A 79 -0.14 6.39 -9.55
N PHE A 80 -0.89 5.29 -9.62
CA PHE A 80 -0.50 4.11 -10.40
C PHE A 80 -0.35 4.46 -11.89
N SER A 81 -1.32 5.16 -12.48
CA SER A 81 -1.23 5.56 -13.90
C SER A 81 0.03 6.38 -14.20
N ALA A 82 0.40 7.28 -13.28
CA ALA A 82 1.57 8.14 -13.43
C ALA A 82 2.91 7.42 -13.15
N LEU A 83 2.94 6.50 -12.19
CA LEU A 83 4.18 5.92 -11.67
C LEU A 83 4.46 4.49 -12.15
N LYS A 84 3.48 3.80 -12.75
CA LYS A 84 3.60 2.38 -13.11
C LYS A 84 4.87 2.10 -13.93
N ASP A 85 5.17 2.92 -14.93
CA ASP A 85 6.24 2.63 -15.89
C ASP A 85 7.62 2.85 -15.25
N ILE A 86 7.71 3.83 -14.34
CA ILE A 86 8.91 4.13 -13.55
C ILE A 86 9.18 3.03 -12.52
N LEU A 87 8.13 2.53 -11.87
CA LEU A 87 8.23 1.58 -10.76
C LEU A 87 8.20 0.10 -11.21
N ASN A 88 7.87 -0.17 -12.47
CA ASN A 88 7.76 -1.53 -13.02
C ASN A 88 9.08 -2.32 -12.97
N SER A 89 10.23 -1.65 -12.97
CA SER A 89 11.53 -2.28 -12.79
C SER A 89 11.84 -2.63 -11.34
N SER A 90 11.18 -1.98 -10.38
CA SER A 90 11.52 -2.03 -8.96
C SER A 90 10.72 -3.07 -8.17
N GLY A 91 9.60 -3.56 -8.72
CA GLY A 91 8.77 -4.54 -8.01
C GLY A 91 7.56 -5.02 -8.81
N GLU A 92 6.61 -5.60 -8.08
CA GLU A 92 5.37 -6.16 -8.63
C GLU A 92 4.14 -5.41 -8.10
N PHE A 93 3.18 -5.18 -8.99
CA PHE A 93 1.90 -4.58 -8.63
C PHE A 93 0.84 -5.63 -8.34
N LEU A 94 0.41 -5.68 -7.08
CA LEU A 94 -0.68 -6.53 -6.63
C LEU A 94 -1.98 -5.74 -6.61
N GLN A 95 -3.05 -6.36 -7.08
CA GLN A 95 -4.38 -5.74 -7.01
C GLN A 95 -4.85 -5.69 -5.55
N HIS A 96 -5.40 -4.55 -5.17
CA HIS A 96 -6.03 -4.37 -3.87
C HIS A 96 -7.32 -3.55 -4.02
N ARG A 97 -8.37 -3.94 -3.32
CA ARG A 97 -9.59 -3.13 -3.19
C ARG A 97 -9.81 -2.86 -1.72
N THR A 98 -9.81 -1.57 -1.35
CA THR A 98 -10.39 -1.16 -0.07
C THR A 98 -11.89 -0.90 -0.28
N ILE A 99 -12.63 -0.76 0.82
CA ILE A 99 -14.06 -0.40 0.76
C ILE A 99 -14.22 1.03 0.20
N GLN A 100 -13.22 1.89 0.39
CA GLN A 100 -13.23 3.31 0.04
C GLN A 100 -12.60 3.62 -1.33
N ALA A 101 -11.63 2.82 -1.82
CA ALA A 101 -11.03 3.01 -3.15
C ALA A 101 -10.23 1.80 -3.68
N ALA A 102 -10.01 1.76 -4.99
CA ALA A 102 -9.14 0.76 -5.63
C ALA A 102 -7.67 1.20 -5.55
N PHE A 103 -6.77 0.33 -5.12
CA PHE A 103 -5.35 0.63 -5.04
C PHE A 103 -4.50 -0.49 -5.62
N LYS A 104 -3.26 -0.15 -5.99
CA LYS A 104 -2.24 -1.14 -6.33
C LYS A 104 -1.13 -1.13 -5.30
N LEU A 105 -0.87 -2.30 -4.75
CA LEU A 105 0.21 -2.54 -3.80
C LEU A 105 1.46 -2.89 -4.60
N LEU A 106 2.46 -2.01 -4.58
CA LEU A 106 3.80 -2.32 -5.05
C LEU A 106 4.57 -3.02 -3.93
N ILE A 107 4.99 -4.26 -4.18
CA ILE A 107 5.97 -4.95 -3.35
C ILE A 107 7.31 -4.89 -4.09
N PHE A 108 8.33 -4.30 -3.47
CA PHE A 108 9.68 -4.37 -4.03
C PHE A 108 10.16 -5.84 -3.99
N ALA A 109 10.52 -6.38 -5.14
CA ALA A 109 11.09 -7.72 -5.28
C ALA A 109 12.33 -7.59 -6.17
N SER A 110 13.40 -8.32 -5.82
CA SER A 110 14.48 -8.51 -6.80
C SER A 110 13.89 -9.37 -7.90
N LYS A 111 13.87 -8.86 -9.12
CA LYS A 111 13.71 -9.72 -10.31
C LYS A 111 14.90 -10.64 -10.42
#